data_AF-A0A8A4TLR8-F1
#
_entry.id   AF-A0A8A4TLR8-F1
#
_cell.length_a   1.000
_cell.length_b   1.000
_cell.length_c   1.000
_cell.angle_alpha   90.00
_cell.angle_beta   90.00
_cell.angle_gamma   90.00
#
_symmetry.space_group_name_H-M   'P 1'
#
loop_
_entity.id
_entity.type
_entity.pdbx_description
1 polymer ?
#
loop_
_entity_poly.entity_id
_entity_poly.type
_entity_poly.pdbx_seq_one_letter_code
_entity_poly.pdbx_strand_id
1 'polypeptide(L)'
;MDTAAAAGDFTTLLQAAEAAGLVDALRGDGPLTVFAPTDDAFAALPDGTLDALLADTDALANVLLYHVVSGQVLAADVVTLDTVEMLNGDTVTITANDDGVKINDANVVATDILASNGVIHVIDAVLIPPTQTQDDIVDTAAAAGDFTTLLQAAEAAGLVDALRGDGPLTVFAPTDDAFAALPAGTLDALLADPEALADILLYHVVSGQVLAADVVSLDTVEMLNGDTATITANDDGVKINDANVVATDILASNGVIHVIDGVLIPPEDPGSDLPGTQYRVTITNLTRGQVFSPPIAVVHADDISLFQLGQPASGTLRTMAEDGNAQPLADELAPLDLVYDVQVASDPLPPGQSVMIRVTAAGRYNYISVAGMLVSTNDAFFAAEIRRPASFDNYVKQAGDHRAMAHALAYDAGTEANSESCDFIPGPPCGSGGAPDPGGAEGYVYVSNGIHGIGGLDRATYDWRGPVALVTVERMD
;
A
#
# COMPACT_ATOMS: atom_id res chain seq x y z
N MET A 1 9.79 29.98 -35.25
CA MET A 1 9.27 31.03 -34.32
C MET A 1 9.25 32.40 -34.95
N ASP A 2 10.39 33.03 -35.26
CA ASP A 2 10.41 34.43 -35.73
C ASP A 2 9.67 34.63 -37.07
N THR A 3 9.77 33.65 -37.99
CA THR A 3 9.00 33.64 -39.25
C THR A 3 7.48 33.58 -39.02
N ALA A 4 7.02 32.78 -38.05
CA ALA A 4 5.60 32.69 -37.70
C ALA A 4 5.12 33.98 -37.03
N ALA A 5 5.91 34.56 -36.11
CA ALA A 5 5.59 35.84 -35.48
C ALA A 5 5.48 36.99 -36.50
N ALA A 6 6.32 36.99 -37.53
CA ALA A 6 6.27 37.98 -38.61
C ALA A 6 5.05 37.84 -39.54
N ALA A 7 4.45 36.64 -39.61
CA ALA A 7 3.27 36.38 -40.45
C ALA A 7 1.97 36.93 -39.83
N GLY A 8 1.90 37.08 -38.50
CA GLY A 8 0.81 37.78 -37.81
C GLY A 8 -0.43 36.96 -37.46
N ASP A 9 -0.63 35.78 -38.08
CA ASP A 9 -1.82 34.93 -37.91
C ASP A 9 -1.59 33.70 -37.01
N PHE A 10 -0.53 33.71 -36.20
CA PHE A 10 -0.08 32.58 -35.36
C PHE A 10 0.11 32.96 -33.89
N THR A 11 -0.58 33.98 -33.41
CA THR A 11 -0.41 34.49 -32.04
C THR A 11 -0.72 33.41 -31.00
N THR A 12 -1.84 32.69 -31.17
CA THR A 12 -2.27 31.63 -30.25
C THR A 12 -1.33 30.42 -30.32
N LEU A 13 -0.88 30.04 -31.51
CA LEU A 13 0.10 28.96 -31.70
C LEU A 13 1.41 29.24 -30.95
N LEU A 14 1.92 30.48 -31.05
CA LEU A 14 3.16 30.87 -30.38
C LEU A 14 3.01 30.87 -28.86
N GLN A 15 1.88 31.35 -28.33
CA GLN A 15 1.58 31.29 -26.89
C GLN A 15 1.46 29.86 -26.39
N ALA A 16 0.79 28.98 -27.14
CA ALA A 16 0.67 27.56 -26.82
C ALA A 16 2.05 26.89 -26.79
N ALA A 17 2.93 27.18 -27.77
CA ALA A 17 4.28 26.63 -27.80
C ALA A 17 5.18 27.15 -26.67
N GLU A 18 4.98 28.40 -26.22
CA GLU A 18 5.61 28.94 -25.01
C GLU A 18 5.13 28.23 -23.75
N ALA A 19 3.81 28.05 -23.60
CA ALA A 19 3.23 27.36 -22.45
C ALA A 19 3.68 25.89 -22.35
N ALA A 20 3.75 25.19 -23.48
CA ALA A 20 4.22 23.80 -23.57
C ALA A 20 5.76 23.64 -23.50
N GLY A 21 6.53 24.73 -23.34
CA GLY A 21 7.99 24.66 -23.26
C GLY A 21 8.69 24.21 -24.56
N LEU A 22 8.00 24.25 -25.71
CA LEU A 22 8.52 23.74 -27.00
C LEU A 22 9.35 24.77 -27.80
N VAL A 23 9.53 25.98 -27.27
CA VAL A 23 10.20 27.09 -27.96
C VAL A 23 11.61 26.71 -28.44
N ASP A 24 12.41 26.09 -27.57
CA ASP A 24 13.79 25.73 -27.88
C ASP A 24 13.85 24.57 -28.87
N ALA A 25 12.93 23.59 -28.76
CA ALA A 25 12.81 22.48 -29.69
C ALA A 25 12.49 22.97 -31.12
N LEU A 26 11.53 23.89 -31.25
CA LEU A 26 11.13 24.47 -32.55
C LEU A 26 12.14 25.47 -33.11
N ARG A 27 13.09 25.95 -32.29
CA ARG A 27 14.24 26.78 -32.70
C ARG A 27 15.50 25.96 -33.01
N GLY A 28 15.50 24.65 -32.78
CA GLY A 28 16.65 23.77 -33.02
C GLY A 28 17.12 23.74 -34.48
N ASP A 29 18.23 23.02 -34.72
CA ASP A 29 18.99 23.06 -35.99
C ASP A 29 18.21 22.61 -37.24
N GLY A 30 17.07 21.92 -37.09
CA GLY A 30 16.22 21.48 -38.19
C GLY A 30 16.91 20.50 -39.16
N PRO A 31 16.32 20.27 -40.36
CA PRO A 31 15.11 20.90 -40.86
C PRO A 31 13.83 20.36 -40.22
N LEU A 32 12.84 21.24 -40.01
CA LEU A 32 11.49 20.89 -39.56
C LEU A 32 10.43 21.34 -40.58
N THR A 33 9.32 20.62 -40.64
CA THR A 33 8.11 21.07 -41.34
C THR A 33 7.00 21.24 -40.33
N VAL A 34 6.37 22.42 -40.27
CA VAL A 34 5.28 22.72 -39.34
C VAL A 34 4.00 22.95 -40.13
N PHE A 35 2.96 22.17 -39.85
CA PHE A 35 1.60 22.46 -40.28
C PHE A 35 0.97 23.42 -39.27
N ALA A 36 1.13 24.72 -39.46
CA ALA A 36 0.76 25.74 -38.48
C ALA A 36 -0.74 26.12 -38.59
N PRO A 37 -1.57 25.82 -37.56
CA PRO A 37 -2.95 26.29 -37.53
C PRO A 37 -2.99 27.80 -37.31
N THR A 38 -3.93 28.47 -37.97
CA THR A 38 -4.16 29.91 -37.81
C THR A 38 -4.82 30.24 -36.47
N ASP A 39 -4.79 31.51 -36.07
CA ASP A 39 -5.54 31.99 -34.90
C ASP A 39 -7.06 31.71 -35.02
N ASP A 40 -7.61 31.78 -36.24
CA ASP A 40 -9.01 31.39 -36.51
C ASP A 40 -9.25 29.89 -36.32
N ALA A 41 -8.28 29.04 -36.64
CA ALA A 41 -8.36 27.59 -36.41
C ALA A 41 -8.45 27.26 -34.91
N PHE A 42 -7.67 27.95 -34.07
CA PHE A 42 -7.78 27.83 -32.62
C PHE A 42 -9.11 28.35 -32.09
N ALA A 43 -9.62 29.47 -32.64
CA ALA A 43 -10.92 30.01 -32.27
C ALA A 43 -12.10 29.12 -32.69
N ALA A 44 -11.89 28.23 -33.67
CA ALA A 44 -12.89 27.25 -34.13
C ALA A 44 -12.90 25.95 -33.32
N LEU A 45 -11.98 25.77 -32.36
CA LEU A 45 -12.05 24.65 -31.42
C LEU A 45 -13.34 24.70 -30.61
N PRO A 46 -13.88 23.55 -30.18
CA PRO A 46 -15.03 23.53 -29.27
C PRO A 46 -14.77 24.36 -28.01
N ASP A 47 -15.84 24.96 -27.48
CA ASP A 47 -15.76 25.79 -26.28
C ASP A 47 -15.09 25.02 -25.12
N GLY A 48 -14.03 25.60 -24.56
CA GLY A 48 -13.26 25.02 -23.44
C GLY A 48 -12.11 24.09 -23.84
N THR A 49 -11.99 23.66 -25.11
CA THR A 49 -10.91 22.75 -25.54
C THR A 49 -9.52 23.39 -25.39
N LEU A 50 -9.37 24.66 -25.80
CA LEU A 50 -8.09 25.35 -25.66
C LEU A 50 -7.72 25.60 -24.19
N ASP A 51 -8.68 25.92 -23.34
CA ASP A 51 -8.45 26.12 -21.91
C ASP A 51 -8.00 24.81 -21.23
N ALA A 52 -8.61 23.68 -21.60
CA ALA A 52 -8.21 22.35 -21.13
C ALA A 52 -6.78 22.01 -21.56
N LEU A 53 -6.44 22.25 -22.84
CA LEU A 53 -5.07 22.05 -23.33
C LEU A 53 -4.07 23.00 -22.65
N LEU A 54 -4.41 24.25 -22.37
CA LEU A 54 -3.51 25.17 -21.67
C LEU A 54 -3.30 24.81 -20.20
N ALA A 55 -4.23 24.08 -19.58
CA ALA A 55 -4.09 23.58 -18.22
C ALA A 55 -3.16 22.35 -18.13
N ASP A 56 -3.00 21.61 -19.22
CA ASP A 56 -2.16 20.41 -19.33
C ASP A 56 -1.06 20.63 -20.37
N THR A 57 0.13 21.03 -19.90
CA THR A 57 1.25 21.39 -20.77
C THR A 57 1.82 20.20 -21.55
N ASP A 58 1.63 18.96 -21.07
CA ASP A 58 2.13 17.76 -21.73
C ASP A 58 1.18 17.33 -22.85
N ALA A 59 -0.14 17.35 -22.61
CA ALA A 59 -1.13 17.20 -23.67
C ALA A 59 -0.99 18.29 -24.74
N LEU A 60 -0.76 19.54 -24.33
CA LEU A 60 -0.49 20.64 -25.25
C LEU A 60 0.78 20.39 -26.06
N ALA A 61 1.86 19.92 -25.42
CA ALA A 61 3.09 19.56 -26.12
C ALA A 61 2.84 18.45 -27.14
N ASN A 62 2.10 17.40 -26.77
CA ASN A 62 1.72 16.30 -27.66
C ASN A 62 0.93 16.80 -28.87
N VAL A 63 -0.11 17.62 -28.67
CA VAL A 63 -0.89 18.25 -29.74
C VAL A 63 -0.01 19.09 -30.65
N LEU A 64 0.88 19.92 -30.09
CA LEU A 64 1.76 20.78 -30.89
C LEU A 64 2.79 19.97 -31.67
N LEU A 65 3.34 18.89 -31.11
CA LEU A 65 4.25 17.99 -31.81
C LEU A 65 3.54 17.19 -32.92
N TYR A 66 2.23 16.95 -32.81
CA TYR A 66 1.38 16.40 -33.88
C TYR A 66 1.16 17.36 -35.06
N HIS A 67 1.69 18.59 -34.99
CA HIS A 67 1.75 19.52 -36.12
C HIS A 67 3.14 19.61 -36.76
N VAL A 68 4.12 18.85 -36.26
CA VAL A 68 5.52 18.96 -36.69
C VAL A 68 6.00 17.66 -37.31
N VAL A 69 6.71 17.75 -38.42
CA VAL A 69 7.40 16.64 -39.09
C VAL A 69 8.90 16.91 -39.07
N SER A 70 9.70 15.87 -38.83
CA SER A 70 11.15 15.94 -39.02
C SER A 70 11.50 15.95 -40.51
N GLY A 71 12.32 16.89 -40.94
CA GLY A 71 12.68 17.06 -42.34
C GLY A 71 12.06 18.30 -42.97
N GLN A 72 12.62 18.71 -44.10
CA GLN A 72 12.04 19.76 -44.95
C GLN A 72 11.15 19.08 -46.00
N VAL A 73 9.84 19.28 -45.90
CA VAL A 73 8.84 18.73 -46.83
C VAL A 73 8.15 19.90 -47.49
N LEU A 74 8.52 20.20 -48.75
CA LEU A 74 7.90 21.28 -49.52
C LEU A 74 6.53 20.83 -50.05
N ALA A 75 5.69 21.77 -50.48
CA ALA A 75 4.35 21.46 -50.98
C ALA A 75 4.36 20.44 -52.13
N ALA A 76 5.37 20.50 -52.99
CA ALA A 76 5.57 19.55 -54.08
C ALA A 76 5.84 18.12 -53.60
N ASP A 77 6.41 17.95 -52.41
CA ASP A 77 6.65 16.65 -51.78
C ASP A 77 5.42 16.22 -50.97
N VAL A 78 4.75 17.16 -50.27
CA VAL A 78 3.52 16.90 -49.47
C VAL A 78 2.47 16.18 -50.31
N VAL A 79 2.23 16.65 -51.54
CA VAL A 79 1.20 16.06 -52.44
C VAL A 79 1.52 14.65 -52.93
N THR A 80 2.74 14.16 -52.70
CA THR A 80 3.16 12.80 -53.08
C THR A 80 3.05 11.80 -51.94
N LEU A 81 2.71 12.27 -50.74
CA LEU A 81 2.56 11.46 -49.55
C LEU A 81 1.09 11.07 -49.36
N ASP A 82 0.84 9.81 -49.01
CA ASP A 82 -0.47 9.35 -48.55
C ASP A 82 -0.62 9.53 -47.03
N THR A 83 0.48 9.40 -46.30
CA THR A 83 0.57 9.53 -44.83
C THR A 83 1.92 10.09 -44.42
N VAL A 84 2.00 10.74 -43.26
CA VAL A 84 3.27 11.16 -42.66
C VAL A 84 3.24 10.99 -41.13
N GLU A 85 4.34 10.47 -40.59
CA GLU A 85 4.57 10.36 -39.14
C GLU A 85 5.01 11.71 -38.58
N MET A 86 4.33 12.16 -37.52
CA MET A 86 4.56 13.43 -36.85
C MET A 86 5.56 13.25 -35.70
N LEU A 87 6.08 14.35 -35.13
CA LEU A 87 7.08 14.28 -34.07
C LEU A 87 6.56 13.71 -32.74
N ASN A 88 5.24 13.66 -32.55
CA ASN A 88 4.65 12.97 -31.41
C ASN A 88 4.55 11.44 -31.61
N GLY A 89 4.91 10.92 -32.79
CA GLY A 89 4.86 9.50 -33.15
C GLY A 89 3.56 9.06 -33.82
N ASP A 90 2.50 9.87 -33.81
CA ASP A 90 1.26 9.57 -34.51
C ASP A 90 1.36 9.88 -36.01
N THR A 91 0.50 9.26 -36.81
CA THR A 91 0.45 9.48 -38.26
C THR A 91 -0.74 10.37 -38.63
N VAL A 92 -0.53 11.28 -39.58
CA VAL A 92 -1.61 12.01 -40.28
C VAL A 92 -1.80 11.45 -41.69
N THR A 93 -3.02 11.53 -42.20
CA THR A 93 -3.33 11.23 -43.60
C THR A 93 -3.22 12.49 -44.44
N ILE A 94 -2.65 12.40 -45.63
CA ILE A 94 -2.58 13.52 -46.57
C ILE A 94 -3.49 13.22 -47.75
N THR A 95 -4.41 14.14 -48.04
CA THR A 95 -5.30 14.02 -49.20
C THR A 95 -5.08 15.21 -50.13
N ALA A 96 -4.58 14.95 -51.34
CA ALA A 96 -4.42 15.95 -52.39
C ALA A 96 -5.38 15.67 -53.55
N ASN A 97 -6.21 16.66 -53.91
CA ASN A 97 -7.15 16.58 -55.01
C ASN A 97 -7.35 17.95 -55.68
N ASP A 98 -8.29 18.05 -56.63
CA ASP A 98 -8.57 19.29 -57.36
C ASP A 98 -9.09 20.44 -56.45
N ASP A 99 -9.60 20.12 -55.25
CA ASP A 99 -10.08 21.08 -54.26
C ASP A 99 -8.97 21.57 -53.30
N GLY A 100 -7.77 20.98 -53.35
CA GLY A 100 -6.61 21.38 -52.56
C GLY A 100 -5.91 20.23 -51.84
N VAL A 101 -5.14 20.57 -50.81
CA VAL A 101 -4.43 19.60 -49.96
C VAL A 101 -5.03 19.66 -48.56
N LYS A 102 -5.27 18.48 -47.98
CA LYS A 102 -5.71 18.31 -46.59
C LYS A 102 -4.72 17.48 -45.79
N ILE A 103 -4.54 17.86 -44.54
CA ILE A 103 -3.85 17.08 -43.51
C ILE A 103 -4.92 16.62 -42.51
N ASN A 104 -5.19 15.31 -42.47
CA ASN A 104 -6.44 14.76 -41.98
C ASN A 104 -7.63 15.51 -42.62
N ASP A 105 -8.40 16.24 -41.83
CA ASP A 105 -9.53 17.04 -42.30
C ASP A 105 -9.22 18.54 -42.45
N ALA A 106 -8.04 18.99 -42.02
CA ALA A 106 -7.61 20.39 -42.07
C ALA A 106 -7.15 20.77 -43.49
N ASN A 107 -7.67 21.87 -44.05
CA ASN A 107 -7.23 22.38 -45.35
C ASN A 107 -5.91 23.13 -45.21
N VAL A 108 -4.98 22.89 -46.13
CA VAL A 108 -3.77 23.69 -46.27
C VAL A 108 -4.10 24.97 -47.03
N VAL A 109 -4.03 26.12 -46.36
CA VAL A 109 -4.45 27.42 -46.89
C VAL A 109 -3.30 28.28 -47.42
N ALA A 110 -2.07 28.01 -47.00
CA ALA A 110 -0.86 28.57 -47.58
C ALA A 110 0.30 27.58 -47.42
N THR A 111 1.25 27.56 -48.36
CA THR A 111 2.34 26.59 -48.37
C THR A 111 3.70 27.25 -48.53
N ASP A 112 4.75 26.49 -48.23
CA ASP A 112 6.15 26.83 -48.53
C ASP A 112 6.62 28.16 -47.91
N ILE A 113 6.17 28.49 -46.70
CA ILE A 113 6.71 29.62 -45.95
C ILE A 113 8.08 29.20 -45.39
N LEU A 114 9.15 29.64 -46.05
CA LEU A 114 10.51 29.25 -45.69
C LEU A 114 10.99 29.94 -44.40
N ALA A 115 11.52 29.15 -43.48
CA ALA A 115 12.18 29.59 -42.26
C ALA A 115 13.68 29.20 -42.29
N SER A 116 14.47 29.73 -41.36
CA SER A 116 15.90 29.43 -41.29
C SER A 116 16.24 27.97 -40.98
N ASN A 117 15.32 27.26 -40.31
CA ASN A 117 15.48 25.87 -39.87
C ASN A 117 14.35 24.95 -40.38
N GLY A 118 13.60 25.35 -41.41
CA GLY A 118 12.45 24.56 -41.85
C GLY A 118 11.49 25.26 -42.81
N VAL A 119 10.30 24.69 -42.92
CA VAL A 119 9.19 25.20 -43.72
C VAL A 119 7.88 25.17 -42.93
N ILE A 120 7.02 26.14 -43.16
CA ILE A 120 5.68 26.22 -42.58
C ILE A 120 4.65 26.07 -43.70
N HIS A 121 3.69 25.17 -43.48
CA HIS A 121 2.44 25.09 -44.23
C HIS A 121 1.31 25.51 -43.31
N VAL A 122 0.45 26.41 -43.75
CA VAL A 122 -0.62 26.98 -42.92
C VAL A 122 -1.87 26.13 -43.10
N ILE A 123 -2.53 25.78 -42.00
CA ILE A 123 -3.77 24.99 -42.00
C ILE A 123 -4.92 25.73 -41.30
N ASP A 124 -6.16 25.40 -41.66
CA ASP A 124 -7.37 26.06 -41.13
C ASP A 124 -8.04 25.35 -39.94
N ALA A 125 -7.45 24.27 -39.44
CA ALA A 125 -7.92 23.56 -38.25
C ALA A 125 -6.73 23.10 -37.40
N VAL A 126 -6.92 23.01 -36.09
CA VAL A 126 -5.94 22.41 -35.17
C VAL A 126 -6.04 20.88 -35.30
N LEU A 127 -4.92 20.24 -35.61
CA LEU A 127 -4.81 18.78 -35.64
C LEU A 127 -4.83 18.25 -34.20
N ILE A 128 -5.81 17.40 -33.90
CA ILE A 128 -5.91 16.72 -32.61
C ILE A 128 -5.42 15.28 -32.79
N PRO A 129 -4.40 14.83 -32.03
CA PRO A 129 -3.95 13.45 -32.06
C PRO A 129 -5.12 12.49 -31.78
N PRO A 130 -5.16 11.30 -32.39
CA PRO A 130 -6.22 10.32 -32.13
C PRO A 130 -6.34 9.97 -30.64
N THR A 131 -5.21 9.93 -29.93
CA THR A 131 -5.13 9.70 -28.49
C THR A 131 -5.84 10.77 -27.64
N GLN A 132 -5.85 12.03 -28.09
CA GLN A 132 -6.56 13.15 -27.43
C GLN A 132 -8.07 13.16 -27.70
N THR A 133 -8.57 12.29 -28.58
CA THR A 133 -10.02 12.09 -28.81
C THR A 133 -10.59 10.91 -28.05
N GLN A 134 -9.75 10.13 -27.36
CA GLN A 134 -10.20 9.06 -26.47
C GLN A 134 -10.57 9.62 -25.11
N ASP A 135 -11.63 9.07 -24.52
CA ASP A 135 -12.00 9.33 -23.14
C ASP A 135 -10.85 8.91 -22.20
N ASP A 136 -10.71 9.59 -21.06
CA ASP A 136 -9.77 9.18 -20.02
C ASP A 136 -10.22 7.87 -19.35
N ILE A 137 -9.43 7.30 -18.44
CA ILE A 137 -9.77 6.04 -17.76
C ILE A 137 -11.13 6.13 -17.05
N VAL A 138 -11.44 7.26 -16.42
CA VAL A 138 -12.67 7.44 -15.64
C VAL A 138 -13.88 7.52 -16.57
N ASP A 139 -13.79 8.31 -17.64
CA ASP A 139 -14.86 8.47 -18.62
C ASP A 139 -15.05 7.19 -19.45
N THR A 140 -13.96 6.49 -19.79
CA THR A 140 -13.99 5.16 -20.44
C THR A 140 -14.71 4.13 -19.55
N ALA A 141 -14.38 4.08 -18.26
CA ALA A 141 -15.04 3.18 -17.31
C ALA A 141 -16.53 3.55 -17.11
N ALA A 142 -16.85 4.84 -17.05
CA ALA A 142 -18.23 5.30 -16.93
C ALA A 142 -19.08 4.93 -18.17
N ALA A 143 -18.52 5.06 -19.36
CA ALA A 143 -19.16 4.69 -20.62
C ALA A 143 -19.40 3.17 -20.74
N ALA A 144 -18.52 2.35 -20.17
CA ALA A 144 -18.66 0.89 -20.17
C ALA A 144 -19.84 0.39 -19.32
N GLY A 145 -20.19 1.11 -18.24
CA GLY A 145 -21.40 0.85 -17.44
C GLY A 145 -21.32 -0.29 -16.41
N ASP A 146 -20.29 -1.13 -16.45
CA ASP A 146 -20.08 -2.26 -15.52
C ASP A 146 -19.13 -1.92 -14.34
N PHE A 147 -18.79 -0.64 -14.16
CA PHE A 147 -17.84 -0.13 -13.15
C PHE A 147 -18.46 0.89 -12.20
N THR A 148 -19.78 0.86 -12.01
CA THR A 148 -20.47 1.90 -11.23
C THR A 148 -20.02 1.94 -9.77
N THR A 149 -19.76 0.77 -9.17
CA THR A 149 -19.28 0.62 -7.79
C THR A 149 -17.82 1.07 -7.67
N LEU A 150 -16.98 0.75 -8.67
CA LEU A 150 -15.59 1.19 -8.71
C LEU A 150 -15.49 2.71 -8.72
N LEU A 151 -16.28 3.38 -9.56
CA LEU A 151 -16.27 4.83 -9.68
C LEU A 151 -16.79 5.51 -8.41
N GLN A 152 -17.84 4.97 -7.78
CA GLN A 152 -18.31 5.45 -6.48
C GLN A 152 -17.26 5.29 -5.37
N ALA A 153 -16.55 4.15 -5.37
CA ALA A 153 -15.46 3.90 -4.43
C ALA A 153 -14.30 4.89 -4.65
N ALA A 154 -13.91 5.14 -5.89
CA ALA A 154 -12.87 6.11 -6.24
C ALA A 154 -13.25 7.54 -5.85
N GLU A 155 -14.53 7.92 -5.98
CA GLU A 155 -15.05 9.20 -5.50
C GLU A 155 -14.99 9.29 -3.98
N ALA A 156 -15.44 8.26 -3.26
CA ALA A 156 -15.39 8.21 -1.80
C ALA A 156 -13.96 8.28 -1.24
N ALA A 157 -12.99 7.68 -1.94
CA ALA A 157 -11.58 7.71 -1.60
C ALA A 157 -10.83 8.98 -2.07
N GLY A 158 -11.49 9.87 -2.84
CA GLY A 158 -10.87 11.08 -3.38
C GLY A 158 -9.80 10.82 -4.45
N LEU A 159 -9.89 9.70 -5.18
CA LEU A 159 -8.91 9.26 -6.17
C LEU A 159 -9.28 9.63 -7.62
N VAL A 160 -10.45 10.21 -7.86
CA VAL A 160 -10.93 10.51 -9.23
C VAL A 160 -9.95 11.40 -10.00
N ASP A 161 -9.47 12.48 -9.38
CA ASP A 161 -8.52 13.38 -10.03
C ASP A 161 -7.18 12.69 -10.33
N ALA A 162 -6.74 11.78 -9.45
CA ALA A 162 -5.53 11.00 -9.67
C ALA A 162 -5.68 10.00 -10.83
N LEU A 163 -6.84 9.36 -10.97
CA LEU A 163 -7.14 8.46 -12.10
C LEU A 163 -7.34 9.20 -13.42
N ARG A 164 -7.66 10.50 -13.38
CA ARG A 164 -7.72 11.40 -14.54
C ARG A 164 -6.39 12.09 -14.86
N GLY A 165 -5.38 11.95 -14.00
CA GLY A 165 -4.08 12.59 -14.20
C GLY A 165 -3.32 12.07 -15.41
N ASP A 166 -2.18 12.72 -15.71
CA ASP A 166 -1.46 12.67 -16.98
C ASP A 166 -0.98 11.27 -17.42
N GLY A 167 -0.94 10.28 -16.52
CA GLY A 167 -0.62 8.89 -16.85
C GLY A 167 0.78 8.71 -17.47
N PRO A 168 1.03 7.60 -18.18
CA PRO A 168 0.10 6.50 -18.41
C PRO A 168 -0.13 5.66 -17.16
N LEU A 169 -1.38 5.25 -16.93
CA LEU A 169 -1.75 4.30 -15.88
C LEU A 169 -2.25 2.98 -16.48
N THR A 170 -2.13 1.89 -15.74
CA THR A 170 -2.82 0.63 -16.02
C THR A 170 -3.74 0.32 -14.86
N VAL A 171 -5.05 0.22 -15.11
CA VAL A 171 -6.05 -0.07 -14.08
C VAL A 171 -6.61 -1.47 -14.28
N PHE A 172 -6.46 -2.33 -13.29
CA PHE A 172 -7.16 -3.59 -13.20
C PHE A 172 -8.56 -3.34 -12.61
N ALA A 173 -9.54 -3.04 -13.45
CA ALA A 173 -10.86 -2.58 -13.03
C ALA A 173 -11.78 -3.76 -12.63
N PRO A 174 -12.16 -3.91 -11.34
CA PRO A 174 -13.14 -4.90 -10.92
C PRO A 174 -14.54 -4.49 -11.38
N THR A 175 -15.26 -5.46 -11.95
CA THR A 175 -16.67 -5.27 -12.33
C THR A 175 -17.59 -5.08 -11.11
N ASP A 176 -18.80 -4.57 -11.34
CA ASP A 176 -19.83 -4.49 -10.31
C ASP A 176 -20.17 -5.87 -9.70
N ASP A 177 -20.11 -6.95 -10.51
CA ASP A 177 -20.27 -8.32 -10.04
C ASP A 177 -19.10 -8.76 -9.12
N ALA A 178 -17.88 -8.29 -9.38
CA ALA A 178 -16.72 -8.55 -8.52
C ALA A 178 -16.91 -7.92 -7.12
N PHE A 179 -17.43 -6.69 -7.05
CA PHE A 179 -17.79 -6.05 -5.78
C PHE A 179 -18.95 -6.77 -5.09
N ALA A 180 -19.96 -7.20 -5.85
CA ALA A 180 -21.10 -7.94 -5.30
C ALA A 180 -20.72 -9.34 -4.77
N ALA A 181 -19.64 -9.92 -5.28
CA ALA A 181 -19.08 -11.18 -4.79
C ALA A 181 -18.31 -11.06 -3.47
N LEU A 182 -18.02 -9.83 -3.01
CA LEU A 182 -17.43 -9.60 -1.69
C LEU A 182 -18.35 -10.12 -0.58
N PRO A 183 -17.79 -10.57 0.56
CA PRO A 183 -18.60 -10.94 1.71
C PRO A 183 -19.55 -9.80 2.13
N ALA A 184 -20.72 -10.19 2.66
CA ALA A 184 -21.73 -9.23 3.06
C ALA A 184 -21.19 -8.25 4.12
N GLY A 185 -21.31 -6.95 3.85
CA GLY A 185 -20.82 -5.88 4.72
C GLY A 185 -19.39 -5.42 4.43
N THR A 186 -18.62 -6.11 3.58
CA THR A 186 -17.25 -5.69 3.21
C THR A 186 -17.25 -4.35 2.50
N LEU A 187 -18.06 -4.18 1.45
CA LEU A 187 -18.11 -2.92 0.71
C LEU A 187 -18.56 -1.73 1.57
N ASP A 188 -19.58 -1.91 2.41
CA ASP A 188 -20.07 -0.85 3.31
C ASP A 188 -18.98 -0.37 4.27
N ALA A 189 -18.13 -1.29 4.73
CA ALA A 189 -17.04 -0.98 5.62
C ALA A 189 -15.89 -0.26 4.93
N LEU A 190 -15.56 -0.68 3.71
CA LEU A 190 -14.59 0.01 2.88
C LEU A 190 -15.04 1.44 2.59
N LEU A 191 -16.31 1.64 2.25
CA LEU A 191 -16.88 2.98 2.03
C LEU A 191 -16.92 3.85 3.31
N ALA A 192 -16.89 3.24 4.50
CA ALA A 192 -16.83 3.94 5.77
C ALA A 192 -15.39 4.35 6.18
N ASP A 193 -14.37 3.83 5.49
CA ASP A 193 -12.95 4.12 5.72
C ASP A 193 -12.25 4.54 4.41
N PRO A 194 -12.31 5.85 4.06
CA PRO A 194 -11.74 6.36 2.82
C PRO A 194 -10.24 6.11 2.65
N GLU A 195 -9.47 6.02 3.73
CA GLU A 195 -8.02 5.78 3.66
C GLU A 195 -7.74 4.32 3.29
N ALA A 196 -8.41 3.37 3.94
CA ALA A 196 -8.30 1.95 3.59
C ALA A 196 -8.84 1.66 2.18
N LEU A 197 -9.91 2.35 1.79
CA LEU A 197 -10.44 2.26 0.43
C LEU A 197 -9.45 2.79 -0.61
N ALA A 198 -8.77 3.90 -0.31
CA ALA A 198 -7.76 4.45 -1.21
C ALA A 198 -6.60 3.46 -1.42
N ASP A 199 -6.09 2.83 -0.36
CA ASP A 199 -5.03 1.82 -0.44
C ASP A 199 -5.44 0.63 -1.34
N ILE A 200 -6.64 0.08 -1.12
CA ILE A 200 -7.17 -1.01 -1.95
C ILE A 200 -7.31 -0.59 -3.42
N LEU A 201 -7.85 0.59 -3.68
CA LEU A 201 -8.03 1.08 -5.05
C LEU A 201 -6.68 1.32 -5.72
N LEU A 202 -5.67 1.83 -5.00
CA LEU A 202 -4.30 1.96 -5.50
C LEU A 202 -3.64 0.60 -5.77
N TYR A 203 -4.03 -0.46 -5.04
CA TYR A 203 -3.63 -1.84 -5.33
C TYR A 203 -4.29 -2.43 -6.59
N HIS A 204 -5.15 -1.67 -7.29
CA HIS A 204 -5.64 -2.00 -8.63
C HIS A 204 -4.95 -1.19 -9.73
N VAL A 205 -4.04 -0.28 -9.39
CA VAL A 205 -3.39 0.62 -10.35
C VAL A 205 -1.91 0.32 -10.44
N VAL A 206 -1.38 0.35 -11.65
CA VAL A 206 0.06 0.28 -11.94
C VAL A 206 0.46 1.56 -12.67
N SER A 207 1.63 2.09 -12.31
CA SER A 207 2.23 3.20 -13.05
C SER A 207 2.84 2.70 -14.37
N GLY A 208 2.52 3.36 -15.48
CA GLY A 208 2.91 2.93 -16.82
C GLY A 208 1.77 2.31 -17.60
N GLN A 209 1.92 2.27 -18.92
CA GLN A 209 1.05 1.50 -19.82
C GLN A 209 1.59 0.08 -19.91
N VAL A 210 0.78 -0.90 -19.48
CA VAL A 210 1.11 -2.32 -19.55
C VAL A 210 0.02 -3.02 -20.35
N LEU A 211 0.29 -3.36 -21.60
CA LEU A 211 -0.66 -4.06 -22.47
C LEU A 211 -0.68 -5.56 -22.15
N ALA A 212 -1.72 -6.27 -22.57
CA ALA A 212 -1.87 -7.71 -22.30
C ALA A 212 -0.66 -8.53 -22.76
N ALA A 213 -0.03 -8.14 -23.87
CA ALA A 213 1.17 -8.77 -24.40
C ALA A 213 2.39 -8.64 -23.46
N ASP A 214 2.45 -7.57 -22.69
CA ASP A 214 3.49 -7.35 -21.68
C ASP A 214 3.13 -8.05 -20.38
N VAL A 215 1.86 -8.01 -19.97
CA VAL A 215 1.33 -8.68 -18.76
C VAL A 215 1.68 -10.17 -18.73
N VAL A 216 1.51 -10.88 -19.84
CA VAL A 216 1.77 -12.34 -19.91
C VAL A 216 3.25 -12.71 -19.74
N SER A 217 4.16 -11.73 -19.81
CA SER A 217 5.60 -11.92 -19.62
C SER A 217 6.09 -11.63 -18.20
N LEU A 218 5.20 -11.13 -17.33
CA LEU A 218 5.49 -10.78 -15.95
C LEU A 218 5.10 -11.92 -15.00
N ASP A 219 5.96 -12.21 -14.02
CA ASP A 219 5.61 -13.06 -12.88
C ASP A 219 4.96 -12.25 -11.74
N THR A 220 5.33 -10.97 -11.62
CA THR A 220 4.87 -10.05 -10.59
C THR A 220 4.85 -8.61 -11.10
N VAL A 221 4.02 -7.77 -10.49
CA VAL A 221 3.94 -6.33 -10.79
C VAL A 221 3.81 -5.51 -9.50
N GLU A 222 4.54 -4.39 -9.41
CA GLU A 222 4.42 -3.43 -8.30
C GLU A 222 3.21 -2.53 -8.56
N MET A 223 2.30 -2.46 -7.58
CA MET A 223 1.08 -1.66 -7.63
C MET A 223 1.34 -0.26 -7.05
N LEU A 224 0.43 0.68 -7.29
CA LEU A 224 0.62 2.09 -6.92
C LEU A 224 0.55 2.33 -5.41
N ASN A 225 0.01 1.39 -4.63
CA ASN A 225 0.07 1.41 -3.17
C ASN A 225 1.44 0.96 -2.61
N GLY A 226 2.34 0.44 -3.45
CA GLY A 226 3.68 -0.05 -3.09
C GLY A 226 3.77 -1.56 -2.87
N ASP A 227 2.65 -2.29 -2.86
CA ASP A 227 2.65 -3.75 -2.75
C ASP A 227 2.85 -4.42 -4.11
N THR A 228 3.23 -5.70 -4.08
CA THR A 228 3.41 -6.50 -5.29
C THR A 228 2.22 -7.44 -5.50
N ALA A 229 1.68 -7.48 -6.72
CA ALA A 229 0.72 -8.48 -7.16
C ALA A 229 1.40 -9.58 -7.97
N THR A 230 0.91 -10.81 -7.86
CA THR A 230 1.39 -11.95 -8.66
C THR A 230 0.60 -12.04 -9.96
N ILE A 231 1.28 -12.27 -11.08
CA ILE A 231 0.64 -12.51 -12.37
C ILE A 231 0.82 -13.97 -12.76
N THR A 232 -0.27 -14.64 -13.15
CA THR A 232 -0.22 -16.02 -13.64
C THR A 232 -0.87 -16.07 -15.02
N ALA A 233 -0.08 -16.39 -16.04
CA ALA A 233 -0.55 -16.62 -17.40
C ALA A 233 -0.38 -18.10 -17.77
N ASN A 234 -1.48 -18.76 -18.16
CA ASN A 234 -1.47 -20.16 -18.61
C ASN A 234 -2.55 -20.39 -19.68
N ASP A 235 -2.75 -21.66 -20.09
CA ASP A 235 -3.73 -22.02 -21.12
C ASP A 235 -5.19 -21.67 -20.74
N ASP A 236 -5.49 -21.47 -19.45
CA ASP A 236 -6.81 -21.09 -18.93
C ASP A 236 -7.02 -19.56 -18.86
N GLY A 237 -5.99 -18.75 -19.14
CA GLY A 237 -6.05 -17.29 -19.19
C GLY A 237 -5.00 -16.57 -18.33
N VAL A 238 -5.24 -15.29 -18.08
CA VAL A 238 -4.40 -14.44 -17.24
C VAL A 238 -5.11 -14.16 -15.91
N LYS A 239 -4.38 -14.29 -14.82
CA LYS A 239 -4.81 -13.91 -13.47
C LYS A 239 -3.87 -12.89 -12.87
N ILE A 240 -4.44 -11.99 -12.08
CA ILE A 240 -3.70 -11.14 -11.14
C ILE A 240 -4.16 -11.52 -9.72
N ASN A 241 -3.21 -11.96 -8.90
CA ASN A 241 -3.47 -12.75 -7.70
C ASN A 241 -4.45 -13.91 -8.00
N ASP A 242 -5.63 -13.89 -7.39
CA ASP A 242 -6.68 -14.89 -7.60
C ASP A 242 -7.77 -14.44 -8.59
N ALA A 243 -7.78 -13.18 -9.02
CA ALA A 243 -8.78 -12.61 -9.92
C ALA A 243 -8.46 -12.93 -11.39
N ASN A 244 -9.46 -13.33 -12.17
CA ASN A 244 -9.32 -13.55 -13.60
C ASN A 244 -9.39 -12.21 -14.33
N VAL A 245 -8.52 -12.02 -15.31
CA VAL A 245 -8.63 -10.93 -16.27
C VAL A 245 -9.61 -11.36 -17.37
N VAL A 246 -10.79 -10.72 -17.41
CA VAL A 246 -11.91 -11.11 -18.29
C VAL A 246 -12.00 -10.30 -19.58
N ALA A 247 -11.41 -9.12 -19.61
CA ALA A 247 -11.18 -8.34 -20.84
C ALA A 247 -9.89 -7.53 -20.70
N THR A 248 -9.17 -7.32 -21.78
CA THR A 248 -7.87 -6.64 -21.78
C THR A 248 -7.82 -5.53 -22.81
N ASP A 249 -6.84 -4.64 -22.64
CA ASP A 249 -6.46 -3.61 -23.62
C ASP A 249 -7.60 -2.64 -23.97
N ILE A 250 -8.41 -2.25 -22.99
CA ILE A 250 -9.35 -1.14 -23.16
C ILE A 250 -8.54 0.16 -23.07
N LEU A 251 -8.28 0.76 -24.23
CA LEU A 251 -7.45 1.95 -24.34
C LEU A 251 -8.21 3.20 -23.89
N ALA A 252 -7.54 4.05 -23.12
CA ALA A 252 -7.97 5.37 -22.72
C ALA A 252 -6.88 6.40 -23.08
N SER A 253 -7.19 7.69 -23.05
CA SER A 253 -6.20 8.74 -23.37
C SER A 253 -5.02 8.78 -22.39
N ASN A 254 -5.25 8.50 -21.11
CA ASN A 254 -4.24 8.51 -20.04
C ASN A 254 -3.84 7.11 -19.54
N GLY A 255 -4.15 6.04 -20.28
CA GLY A 255 -3.73 4.70 -19.89
C GLY A 255 -4.51 3.54 -20.51
N VAL A 256 -4.55 2.42 -19.79
CA VAL A 256 -5.24 1.18 -20.21
C VAL A 256 -6.01 0.56 -19.06
N ILE A 257 -7.16 -0.03 -19.37
CA ILE A 257 -7.98 -0.77 -18.42
C ILE A 257 -7.95 -2.26 -18.78
N HIS A 258 -7.67 -3.10 -17.79
CA HIS A 258 -7.87 -4.55 -17.82
C HIS A 258 -9.00 -4.90 -16.86
N VAL A 259 -10.04 -5.55 -17.35
CA VAL A 259 -11.23 -5.88 -16.56
C VAL A 259 -10.99 -7.16 -15.78
N ILE A 260 -11.30 -7.15 -14.49
CA ILE A 260 -11.16 -8.32 -13.60
C ILE A 260 -12.47 -8.73 -12.93
N ASP A 261 -12.60 -10.01 -12.59
CA ASP A 261 -13.79 -10.58 -11.94
C ASP A 261 -13.70 -10.69 -10.41
N GLY A 262 -12.65 -10.14 -9.80
CA GLY A 262 -12.45 -10.10 -8.36
C GLY A 262 -11.86 -8.77 -7.92
N VAL A 263 -12.20 -8.31 -6.72
CA VAL A 263 -11.54 -7.15 -6.10
C VAL A 263 -10.19 -7.60 -5.55
N LEU A 264 -9.11 -6.97 -6.01
CA LEU A 264 -7.77 -7.19 -5.49
C LEU A 264 -7.67 -6.65 -4.08
N ILE A 265 -7.25 -7.52 -3.18
CA ILE A 265 -6.91 -7.15 -1.82
C ILE A 265 -5.38 -7.14 -1.74
N PRO A 266 -4.75 -6.05 -1.27
CA PRO A 266 -3.33 -6.03 -0.98
C PRO A 266 -2.93 -7.28 -0.16
N PRO A 267 -1.80 -7.94 -0.47
CA PRO A 267 -1.27 -8.97 0.40
C PRO A 267 -1.12 -8.36 1.79
N GLU A 268 -1.23 -9.17 2.85
CA GLU A 268 -1.07 -8.66 4.22
C GLU A 268 0.26 -7.91 4.34
N ASP A 269 0.24 -6.58 4.23
CA ASP A 269 1.27 -5.74 4.82
C ASP A 269 0.99 -5.83 6.31
N PRO A 270 1.86 -6.49 7.08
CA PRO A 270 1.72 -6.44 8.53
C PRO A 270 1.78 -4.98 9.06
N GLY A 271 2.17 -4.05 8.18
CA GLY A 271 2.27 -2.60 8.24
C GLY A 271 1.03 -1.71 8.33
N SER A 272 -0.15 -2.13 7.91
CA SER A 272 -1.22 -1.17 7.53
C SER A 272 -1.98 -0.49 8.70
N ASP A 273 -1.58 -0.70 9.95
CA ASP A 273 -2.17 0.07 11.05
C ASP A 273 -1.66 1.52 11.03
N LEU A 274 -2.61 2.48 11.03
CA LEU A 274 -2.33 3.90 11.21
C LEU A 274 -1.41 4.11 12.44
N PRO A 275 -0.46 5.07 12.38
CA PRO A 275 0.32 5.46 13.55
C PRO A 275 -0.61 5.79 14.73
N GLY A 276 -0.57 4.99 15.80
CA GLY A 276 -1.39 5.24 16.99
C GLY A 276 -2.55 4.26 17.22
N THR A 277 -2.67 3.17 16.47
CA THR A 277 -3.74 2.18 16.67
C THR A 277 -3.64 1.54 18.06
N GLN A 278 -4.74 1.57 18.84
CA GLN A 278 -4.75 1.07 20.21
C GLN A 278 -5.24 -0.37 20.31
N TYR A 279 -4.53 -1.16 21.09
CA TYR A 279 -4.89 -2.52 21.44
C TYR A 279 -5.11 -2.65 22.94
N ARG A 280 -6.12 -3.43 23.28
CA ARG A 280 -6.40 -3.90 24.63
C ARG A 280 -5.81 -5.28 24.82
N VAL A 281 -4.80 -5.38 25.66
CA VAL A 281 -4.21 -6.65 26.09
C VAL A 281 -4.79 -7.01 27.45
N THR A 282 -5.61 -8.06 27.48
CA THR A 282 -6.20 -8.61 28.71
C THR A 282 -5.44 -9.87 29.11
N ILE A 283 -4.76 -9.84 30.25
CA ILE A 283 -4.05 -11.00 30.81
C ILE A 283 -4.88 -11.52 31.97
N THR A 284 -5.30 -12.78 31.90
CA THR A 284 -6.06 -13.47 32.95
C THR A 284 -5.18 -14.53 33.61
N ASN A 285 -5.03 -14.45 34.93
CA ASN A 285 -4.30 -15.44 35.71
C ASN A 285 -5.18 -16.68 35.96
N LEU A 286 -4.83 -17.79 35.31
CA LEU A 286 -5.57 -19.06 35.39
C LEU A 286 -5.13 -19.95 36.55
N THR A 287 -4.11 -19.53 37.31
CA THR A 287 -3.59 -20.32 38.43
C THR A 287 -4.52 -20.28 39.63
N ARG A 288 -4.31 -21.20 40.59
CA ARG A 288 -5.10 -21.28 41.83
C ARG A 288 -4.50 -20.46 42.96
N GLY A 289 -3.16 -20.42 43.04
CA GLY A 289 -2.43 -19.81 44.15
C GLY A 289 -1.25 -18.92 43.75
N GLN A 290 -0.87 -18.87 42.47
CA GLN A 290 0.26 -18.06 42.01
C GLN A 290 -0.20 -16.62 41.76
N VAL A 291 0.36 -15.66 42.49
CA VAL A 291 0.23 -14.24 42.12
C VAL A 291 1.21 -13.98 40.98
N PHE A 292 0.81 -13.25 39.95
CA PHE A 292 1.80 -12.74 38.99
C PHE A 292 2.33 -11.39 39.43
N SER A 293 3.63 -11.15 39.22
CA SER A 293 4.16 -9.79 39.31
C SER A 293 3.49 -8.90 38.26
N PRO A 294 3.54 -7.56 38.38
CA PRO A 294 2.91 -6.68 37.41
C PRO A 294 3.43 -7.00 35.99
N PRO A 295 2.56 -7.49 35.09
CA PRO A 295 3.04 -8.00 33.81
C PRO A 295 3.42 -6.88 32.84
N ILE A 296 4.34 -7.20 31.93
CA ILE A 296 4.74 -6.37 30.81
C ILE A 296 4.01 -6.79 29.54
N ALA A 297 3.70 -5.83 28.66
CA ALA A 297 3.29 -6.03 27.28
C ALA A 297 4.22 -5.23 26.35
N VAL A 298 4.71 -5.87 25.29
CA VAL A 298 5.70 -5.32 24.35
C VAL A 298 5.15 -5.47 22.95
N VAL A 299 5.06 -4.37 22.20
CA VAL A 299 4.70 -4.36 20.78
C VAL A 299 5.98 -4.34 19.95
N HIS A 300 6.18 -5.33 19.10
CA HIS A 300 7.45 -5.50 18.38
C HIS A 300 7.29 -6.15 17.00
N ALA A 301 8.34 -6.05 16.18
CA ALA A 301 8.49 -6.78 14.93
C ALA A 301 8.81 -8.27 15.18
N ASP A 302 8.71 -9.10 14.16
CA ASP A 302 8.98 -10.56 14.21
C ASP A 302 10.41 -10.92 14.63
N ASP A 303 11.37 -10.03 14.42
CA ASP A 303 12.78 -10.26 14.79
C ASP A 303 13.07 -10.17 16.31
N ILE A 304 12.08 -9.79 17.12
CA ILE A 304 12.23 -9.71 18.59
C ILE A 304 11.56 -10.91 19.24
N SER A 305 12.30 -11.59 20.12
CA SER A 305 11.77 -12.58 21.04
C SER A 305 12.26 -12.29 22.45
N LEU A 306 11.38 -12.39 23.45
CA LEU A 306 11.75 -12.18 24.85
C LEU A 306 12.69 -13.28 25.38
N PHE A 307 12.61 -14.50 24.83
CA PHE A 307 13.45 -15.64 25.23
C PHE A 307 13.44 -16.75 24.18
N GLN A 308 14.41 -17.66 24.29
CA GLN A 308 14.45 -18.88 23.48
C GLN A 308 14.68 -20.09 24.38
N LEU A 309 13.89 -21.15 24.19
CA LEU A 309 14.06 -22.39 24.93
C LEU A 309 15.45 -22.99 24.70
N GLY A 310 16.09 -23.44 25.78
CA GLY A 310 17.44 -23.99 25.76
C GLY A 310 18.56 -22.94 25.63
N GLN A 311 18.23 -21.64 25.64
CA GLN A 311 19.19 -20.54 25.74
C GLN A 311 19.14 -19.90 27.12
N PRO A 312 20.24 -19.29 27.60
CA PRO A 312 20.23 -18.49 28.83
C PRO A 312 19.20 -17.36 28.75
N ALA A 313 18.52 -17.08 29.86
CA ALA A 313 17.70 -15.87 29.99
C ALA A 313 18.56 -14.60 29.83
N SER A 314 17.98 -13.54 29.25
CA SER A 314 18.65 -12.23 29.26
C SER A 314 18.80 -11.72 30.70
N GLY A 315 19.73 -10.78 30.93
CA GLY A 315 19.99 -10.25 32.26
C GLY A 315 18.75 -9.61 32.89
N THR A 316 17.95 -8.89 32.09
CA THR A 316 16.73 -8.22 32.52
C THR A 316 15.53 -9.15 32.61
N LEU A 317 15.43 -10.18 31.74
CA LEU A 317 14.43 -11.23 31.89
C LEU A 317 14.63 -12.00 33.20
N ARG A 318 15.89 -12.31 33.54
CA ARG A 318 16.26 -12.91 34.82
C ARG A 318 15.80 -12.05 35.99
N THR A 319 16.11 -10.75 35.99
CA THR A 319 15.66 -9.84 37.04
C THR A 319 14.14 -9.81 37.15
N MET A 320 13.42 -9.82 36.03
CA MET A 320 11.96 -9.91 36.06
C MET A 320 11.49 -11.23 36.68
N ALA A 321 12.12 -12.35 36.32
CA ALA A 321 11.75 -13.67 36.80
C ALA A 321 12.12 -13.93 38.27
N GLU A 322 13.17 -13.28 38.79
CA GLU A 322 13.64 -13.42 40.19
C GLU A 322 12.95 -12.42 41.14
N ASP A 323 12.88 -11.13 40.76
CA ASP A 323 12.42 -10.05 41.64
C ASP A 323 10.98 -9.58 41.33
N GLY A 324 10.39 -10.10 40.25
CA GLY A 324 9.08 -9.66 39.75
C GLY A 324 9.09 -8.27 39.10
N ASN A 325 10.25 -7.61 39.01
CA ASN A 325 10.37 -6.26 38.46
C ASN A 325 10.60 -6.29 36.95
N ALA A 326 9.56 -5.99 36.17
CA ALA A 326 9.64 -5.93 34.71
C ALA A 326 10.21 -4.62 34.16
N GLN A 327 10.38 -3.58 34.98
CA GLN A 327 10.82 -2.26 34.49
C GLN A 327 12.20 -2.27 33.82
N PRO A 328 13.24 -2.97 34.34
CA PRO A 328 14.52 -3.06 33.65
C PRO A 328 14.44 -3.69 32.27
N LEU A 329 13.56 -4.70 32.10
CA LEU A 329 13.30 -5.30 30.79
C LEU A 329 12.59 -4.32 29.86
N ALA A 330 11.62 -3.56 30.39
CA ALA A 330 10.96 -2.52 29.62
C ALA A 330 11.92 -1.43 29.15
N ASP A 331 12.81 -0.97 30.03
CA ASP A 331 13.81 0.06 29.74
C ASP A 331 14.85 -0.41 28.72
N GLU A 332 15.18 -1.71 28.69
CA GLU A 332 16.08 -2.32 27.69
C GLU A 332 15.42 -2.43 26.30
N LEU A 333 14.13 -2.76 26.25
CA LEU A 333 13.40 -2.99 25.01
C LEU A 333 12.90 -1.69 24.34
N ALA A 334 12.43 -0.73 25.13
CA ALA A 334 11.83 0.50 24.64
C ALA A 334 12.67 1.31 23.60
N PRO A 335 14.01 1.38 23.67
CA PRO A 335 14.80 2.13 22.70
C PRO A 335 15.14 1.34 21.42
N LEU A 336 14.72 0.08 21.28
CA LEU A 336 15.04 -0.72 20.09
C LEU A 336 14.15 -0.30 18.92
N ASP A 337 14.73 -0.12 17.73
CA ASP A 337 13.99 0.19 16.49
C ASP A 337 12.98 -0.89 16.08
N LEU A 338 13.10 -2.09 16.67
CA LEU A 338 12.20 -3.23 16.48
C LEU A 338 11.07 -3.29 17.52
N VAL A 339 10.99 -2.34 18.44
CA VAL A 339 9.95 -2.22 19.46
C VAL A 339 9.20 -0.89 19.27
N TYR A 340 7.88 -0.92 19.28
CA TYR A 340 7.03 0.25 19.07
C TYR A 340 6.47 0.82 20.37
N ASP A 341 5.97 -0.04 21.26
CA ASP A 341 5.42 0.36 22.56
C ASP A 341 5.72 -0.70 23.61
N VAL A 342 5.92 -0.24 24.84
CA VAL A 342 6.21 -1.09 26.00
C VAL A 342 5.45 -0.55 27.20
N GLN A 343 4.64 -1.41 27.82
CA GLN A 343 3.79 -1.02 28.94
C GLN A 343 3.90 -2.07 30.04
N VAL A 344 4.05 -1.61 31.29
CA VAL A 344 4.07 -2.46 32.48
C VAL A 344 2.83 -2.14 33.30
N ALA A 345 2.10 -3.18 33.72
CA ALA A 345 0.98 -3.00 34.62
C ALA A 345 1.44 -2.40 35.96
N SER A 346 0.55 -1.67 36.64
CA SER A 346 0.87 -1.04 37.93
C SER A 346 0.90 -2.03 39.10
N ASP A 347 0.04 -3.04 39.06
CA ASP A 347 -0.28 -3.88 40.20
C ASP A 347 -0.04 -5.37 39.90
N PRO A 348 0.38 -6.16 40.89
CA PRO A 348 0.42 -7.62 40.78
C PRO A 348 -0.96 -8.19 40.41
N LEU A 349 -0.98 -9.30 39.68
CA LEU A 349 -2.22 -9.94 39.23
C LEU A 349 -2.53 -11.20 40.05
N PRO A 350 -3.54 -11.17 40.96
CA PRO A 350 -3.87 -12.31 41.79
C PRO A 350 -4.51 -13.47 40.99
N PRO A 351 -4.52 -14.70 41.56
CA PRO A 351 -5.22 -15.85 40.98
C PRO A 351 -6.67 -15.55 40.57
N GLY A 352 -7.06 -15.95 39.36
CA GLY A 352 -8.42 -15.82 38.82
C GLY A 352 -8.83 -14.40 38.40
N GLN A 353 -7.94 -13.41 38.51
CA GLN A 353 -8.19 -12.03 38.10
C GLN A 353 -7.65 -11.75 36.69
N SER A 354 -8.09 -10.63 36.12
CA SER A 354 -7.57 -10.12 34.85
C SER A 354 -7.03 -8.70 35.02
N VAL A 355 -5.95 -8.38 34.32
CA VAL A 355 -5.44 -7.01 34.15
C VAL A 355 -5.58 -6.61 32.68
N MET A 356 -5.83 -5.32 32.47
CA MET A 356 -5.89 -4.72 31.15
C MET A 356 -4.69 -3.78 30.98
N ILE A 357 -3.90 -4.03 29.94
CA ILE A 357 -2.82 -3.15 29.49
C ILE A 357 -3.23 -2.58 28.13
N ARG A 358 -3.14 -1.26 27.98
CA ARG A 358 -3.32 -0.60 26.69
C ARG A 358 -1.96 -0.47 26.04
N VAL A 359 -1.83 -0.88 24.79
CA VAL A 359 -0.62 -0.68 24.00
C VAL A 359 -0.98 -0.04 22.67
N THR A 360 -0.02 0.62 22.06
CA THR A 360 -0.13 1.24 20.75
C THR A 360 0.67 0.41 19.76
N ALA A 361 0.16 0.23 18.56
CA ALA A 361 0.89 -0.40 17.47
C ALA A 361 0.64 0.36 16.17
N ALA A 362 1.54 0.16 15.23
CA ALA A 362 1.45 0.66 13.86
C ALA A 362 2.37 -0.20 13.01
N GLY A 363 2.25 -0.14 11.69
CA GLY A 363 3.36 -0.60 10.87
C GLY A 363 3.75 -2.06 11.10
N ARG A 364 5.00 -2.36 10.73
CA ARG A 364 5.64 -3.67 10.78
C ARG A 364 5.69 -4.37 12.15
N TYR A 365 5.15 -3.78 13.21
CA TYR A 365 5.29 -4.27 14.59
C TYR A 365 4.13 -5.21 14.95
N ASN A 366 4.19 -6.45 14.46
CA ASN A 366 3.03 -7.36 14.36
C ASN A 366 2.74 -8.20 15.59
N TYR A 367 3.63 -8.16 16.58
CA TYR A 367 3.59 -9.06 17.70
C TYR A 367 3.39 -8.29 19.00
N ILE A 368 2.60 -8.88 19.88
CA ILE A 368 2.49 -8.46 21.27
C ILE A 368 3.02 -9.62 22.12
N SER A 369 4.17 -9.41 22.74
CA SER A 369 4.69 -10.32 23.76
C SER A 369 4.27 -9.83 25.14
N VAL A 370 3.79 -10.74 25.97
CA VAL A 370 3.52 -10.48 27.38
C VAL A 370 4.34 -11.40 28.26
N ALA A 371 4.76 -10.91 29.43
CA ALA A 371 5.43 -11.72 30.42
C ALA A 371 5.22 -11.21 31.85
N GLY A 372 5.47 -12.07 32.84
CA GLY A 372 5.47 -11.70 34.25
C GLY A 372 5.88 -12.87 35.13
N MET A 373 6.45 -12.58 36.31
CA MET A 373 6.89 -13.62 37.25
C MET A 373 5.71 -14.32 37.88
N LEU A 374 5.82 -15.61 38.16
CA LEU A 374 4.99 -16.32 39.12
C LEU A 374 5.60 -16.10 40.51
N VAL A 375 5.03 -15.21 41.31
CA VAL A 375 5.66 -14.69 42.54
C VAL A 375 6.01 -15.78 43.55
N SER A 376 5.15 -16.79 43.72
CA SER A 376 5.43 -17.90 44.66
C SER A 376 6.34 -18.96 44.01
N THR A 377 7.37 -18.50 43.31
CA THR A 377 8.46 -19.29 42.72
C THR A 377 9.78 -18.51 42.87
N ASN A 378 10.92 -19.14 42.64
CA ASN A 378 12.24 -18.50 42.67
C ASN A 378 12.53 -17.75 41.37
N ASP A 379 12.27 -18.35 40.21
CA ASP A 379 12.65 -17.80 38.90
C ASP A 379 11.70 -18.21 37.75
N ALA A 380 10.44 -18.57 38.08
CA ALA A 380 9.46 -18.92 37.08
C ALA A 380 8.69 -17.69 36.59
N PHE A 381 8.41 -17.63 35.29
CA PHE A 381 7.62 -16.58 34.65
C PHE A 381 6.65 -17.17 33.65
N PHE A 382 5.52 -16.51 33.41
CA PHE A 382 4.69 -16.82 32.26
C PHE A 382 5.12 -15.94 31.09
N ALA A 383 4.93 -16.45 29.88
CA ALA A 383 5.07 -15.64 28.68
C ALA A 383 4.16 -16.14 27.55
N ALA A 384 3.72 -15.22 26.70
CA ALA A 384 3.05 -15.53 25.45
C ALA A 384 3.41 -14.47 24.41
N GLU A 385 3.60 -14.92 23.19
CA GLU A 385 3.73 -14.06 22.01
C GLU A 385 2.48 -14.24 21.16
N ILE A 386 1.91 -13.13 20.71
CA ILE A 386 0.62 -13.10 20.03
C ILE A 386 0.77 -12.24 18.80
N ARG A 387 0.51 -12.82 17.62
CA ARG A 387 0.33 -12.03 16.41
C ARG A 387 -0.93 -11.18 16.58
N ARG A 388 -0.82 -9.86 16.39
CA ARG A 388 -1.96 -8.93 16.50
C ARG A 388 -3.08 -9.36 15.54
N PRO A 389 -4.37 -9.26 15.93
CA PRO A 389 -5.46 -9.50 14.99
C PRO A 389 -5.39 -8.44 13.87
N ALA A 390 -5.31 -8.91 12.63
CA ALA A 390 -5.18 -8.08 11.43
C ALA A 390 -6.42 -7.19 11.21
N SER A 391 -6.24 -6.10 10.47
CA SER A 391 -7.32 -5.27 9.94
C SER A 391 -8.22 -6.05 8.94
N PHE A 392 -7.67 -7.01 8.19
CA PHE A 392 -8.39 -7.55 7.03
C PHE A 392 -8.80 -9.03 7.10
N ASP A 393 -8.02 -9.96 7.68
CA ASP A 393 -8.37 -11.40 7.60
C ASP A 393 -9.56 -11.80 8.51
N ASN A 394 -9.98 -10.92 9.43
CA ASN A 394 -11.26 -11.04 10.15
C ASN A 394 -12.47 -10.51 9.37
N TYR A 395 -12.26 -9.72 8.31
CA TYR A 395 -13.34 -9.20 7.45
C TYR A 395 -13.97 -10.29 6.58
N VAL A 396 -13.18 -11.31 6.20
CA VAL A 396 -13.61 -12.37 5.27
C VAL A 396 -13.92 -13.68 5.98
N LYS A 397 -13.36 -13.98 7.17
CA LYS A 397 -13.47 -15.33 7.74
C LYS A 397 -14.40 -15.54 8.93
N GLN A 398 -14.71 -14.55 9.77
CA GLN A 398 -15.77 -14.72 10.79
C GLN A 398 -16.39 -13.37 11.15
N ALA A 399 -17.65 -13.18 10.80
CA ALA A 399 -18.50 -12.19 11.46
C ALA A 399 -18.50 -12.45 12.98
N GLY A 400 -17.71 -11.69 13.75
CA GLY A 400 -18.00 -11.46 15.17
C GLY A 400 -16.90 -11.45 16.24
N ASP A 401 -15.59 -11.54 15.97
CA ASP A 401 -14.60 -11.41 17.08
C ASP A 401 -13.26 -10.78 16.64
N HIS A 402 -13.07 -9.48 16.93
CA HIS A 402 -11.82 -8.73 16.72
C HIS A 402 -10.73 -9.11 17.75
N ARG A 403 -10.64 -10.39 18.12
CA ARG A 403 -9.88 -10.87 19.27
C ARG A 403 -8.92 -11.98 18.88
N ALA A 404 -7.64 -11.79 19.17
CA ALA A 404 -6.66 -12.87 19.20
C ALA A 404 -6.52 -13.39 20.63
N MET A 405 -6.37 -14.70 20.79
CA MET A 405 -6.23 -15.34 22.11
C MET A 405 -5.06 -16.31 22.14
N ALA A 406 -4.29 -16.29 23.23
CA ALA A 406 -3.21 -17.24 23.48
C ALA A 406 -3.23 -17.74 24.93
N HIS A 407 -2.92 -19.03 25.08
CA HIS A 407 -2.70 -19.64 26.38
C HIS A 407 -1.21 -19.63 26.70
N ALA A 408 -0.81 -18.90 27.74
CA ALA A 408 0.59 -18.80 28.16
C ALA A 408 0.96 -19.98 29.05
N LEU A 409 2.09 -20.62 28.76
CA LEU A 409 2.74 -21.56 29.68
C LEU A 409 3.59 -20.81 30.70
N ALA A 410 4.02 -21.52 31.75
CA ALA A 410 5.08 -21.05 32.63
C ALA A 410 6.42 -21.62 32.18
N TYR A 411 7.44 -20.81 32.32
CA TYR A 411 8.84 -21.08 32.00
C TYR A 411 9.66 -20.83 33.25
N ASP A 412 10.79 -21.49 33.32
CA ASP A 412 11.80 -21.37 34.36
C ASP A 412 13.00 -20.67 33.73
N ALA A 413 13.53 -19.61 34.35
CA ALA A 413 14.64 -18.86 33.78
C ALA A 413 15.97 -19.64 33.82
N GLY A 414 16.01 -20.72 34.61
CA GLY A 414 17.17 -21.58 34.82
C GLY A 414 18.26 -20.86 35.59
N THR A 415 17.91 -19.87 36.39
CA THR A 415 18.89 -19.05 37.11
C THR A 415 19.14 -19.65 38.48
N GLU A 416 18.20 -20.44 38.99
CA GLU A 416 18.25 -21.07 40.30
C GLU A 416 17.48 -22.39 40.31
N ALA A 417 17.96 -23.37 41.08
CA ALA A 417 17.22 -24.61 41.27
C ALA A 417 15.88 -24.35 41.96
N ASN A 418 14.80 -24.91 41.40
CA ASN A 418 13.47 -24.85 42.00
C ASN A 418 13.38 -25.74 43.27
N SER A 419 13.93 -25.26 44.37
CA SER A 419 13.96 -25.94 45.67
C SER A 419 12.65 -25.81 46.46
N GLU A 420 11.75 -24.94 46.00
CA GLU A 420 10.49 -24.60 46.66
C GLU A 420 10.67 -24.10 48.11
N SER A 421 11.88 -23.66 48.48
CA SER A 421 12.18 -23.15 49.81
C SER A 421 11.69 -21.71 49.98
N CYS A 422 10.96 -21.44 51.05
CA CYS A 422 10.53 -20.07 51.37
C CYS A 422 11.69 -19.11 51.67
N ASP A 423 12.91 -19.60 51.85
CA ASP A 423 14.10 -18.75 51.97
C ASP A 423 14.41 -18.01 50.64
N PHE A 424 14.04 -18.59 49.50
CA PHE A 424 14.36 -18.13 48.16
C PHE A 424 13.13 -17.70 47.34
N ILE A 425 11.93 -17.85 47.89
CA ILE A 425 10.68 -17.46 47.21
C ILE A 425 10.16 -16.13 47.79
N PRO A 426 9.98 -15.08 46.96
CA PRO A 426 9.40 -13.83 47.40
C PRO A 426 7.86 -13.92 47.56
N GLY A 427 7.31 -12.99 48.34
CA GLY A 427 5.87 -12.79 48.47
C GLY A 427 5.14 -13.90 49.25
N PRO A 428 3.82 -13.77 49.43
CA PRO A 428 3.03 -14.77 50.15
C PRO A 428 3.08 -16.14 49.42
N PRO A 429 3.17 -17.27 50.16
CA PRO A 429 3.09 -17.37 51.62
C PRO A 429 4.43 -17.17 52.34
N CYS A 430 5.54 -17.06 51.60
CA CYS A 430 6.91 -17.07 52.11
C CYS A 430 7.40 -15.72 52.68
N GLY A 431 6.70 -14.62 52.40
CA GLY A 431 6.97 -13.30 52.98
C GLY A 431 8.11 -12.57 52.27
N SER A 432 9.17 -12.23 53.00
CA SER A 432 10.32 -11.47 52.47
C SER A 432 11.46 -12.35 51.96
N GLY A 433 11.17 -13.58 51.52
CA GLY A 433 12.14 -14.42 50.80
C GLY A 433 12.54 -13.79 49.45
N GLY A 434 13.31 -14.52 48.64
CA GLY A 434 13.84 -14.04 47.35
C GLY A 434 15.35 -13.76 47.36
N ALA A 435 16.09 -14.35 48.30
CA ALA A 435 17.54 -14.40 48.15
C ALA A 435 17.89 -15.44 47.06
N PRO A 436 19.00 -15.25 46.32
CA PRO A 436 19.38 -16.23 45.33
C PRO A 436 19.67 -17.61 45.92
N ASP A 437 19.09 -18.67 45.38
CA ASP A 437 19.39 -20.04 45.80
C ASP A 437 20.84 -20.42 45.38
N PRO A 438 21.75 -20.73 46.32
CA PRO A 438 23.10 -21.18 46.00
C PRO A 438 23.14 -22.57 45.35
N GLY A 439 21.99 -23.26 45.26
CA GLY A 439 21.77 -24.61 44.75
C GLY A 439 21.96 -24.83 43.25
N GLY A 440 22.76 -24.00 42.57
CA GLY A 440 23.21 -24.23 41.19
C GLY A 440 22.16 -23.92 40.13
N ALA A 441 22.51 -23.02 39.20
CA ALA A 441 21.70 -22.65 38.05
C ALA A 441 21.67 -23.76 36.98
N GLU A 442 20.50 -24.01 36.39
CA GLU A 442 20.33 -24.86 35.20
C GLU A 442 20.99 -24.22 33.97
N GLY A 443 20.98 -22.89 33.90
CA GLY A 443 21.67 -22.05 32.92
C GLY A 443 20.91 -21.78 31.62
N TYR A 444 19.65 -22.19 31.52
CA TYR A 444 18.84 -21.98 30.31
C TYR A 444 17.35 -21.94 30.61
N VAL A 445 16.59 -21.24 29.77
CA VAL A 445 15.13 -21.18 29.86
C VAL A 445 14.51 -22.50 29.41
N TYR A 446 13.58 -23.04 30.19
CA TYR A 446 12.81 -24.23 29.83
C TYR A 446 11.36 -24.13 30.33
N VAL A 447 10.47 -25.00 29.84
CA VAL A 447 9.09 -25.05 30.33
C VAL A 447 9.10 -25.54 31.77
N SER A 448 8.55 -24.73 32.68
CA SER A 448 8.60 -25.04 34.11
C SER A 448 7.76 -26.27 34.44
N ASN A 449 8.31 -27.12 35.32
CA ASN A 449 7.65 -28.36 35.75
C ASN A 449 6.57 -28.13 36.82
N GLY A 450 6.35 -26.89 37.26
CA GLY A 450 5.43 -26.56 38.33
C GLY A 450 5.99 -26.78 39.73
N ILE A 451 5.10 -26.81 40.71
CA ILE A 451 5.42 -27.06 42.13
C ILE A 451 5.17 -28.52 42.45
N HIS A 452 6.13 -29.18 43.07
CA HIS A 452 6.13 -30.61 43.39
C HIS A 452 5.83 -30.88 44.87
N GLY A 453 5.86 -29.86 45.73
CA GLY A 453 5.62 -29.96 47.17
C GLY A 453 6.81 -30.54 47.92
N ILE A 454 8.02 -30.23 47.47
CA ILE A 454 9.28 -30.69 48.08
C ILE A 454 9.81 -29.72 49.14
N GLY A 455 9.33 -28.47 49.14
CA GLY A 455 9.74 -27.41 50.05
C GLY A 455 8.59 -26.84 50.90
N GLY A 456 8.58 -25.51 51.06
CA GLY A 456 7.64 -24.77 51.89
C GLY A 456 6.27 -24.50 51.23
N LEU A 457 6.11 -24.82 49.95
CA LEU A 457 4.89 -24.56 49.20
C LEU A 457 3.96 -25.79 49.16
N ASP A 458 2.68 -25.55 49.45
CA ASP A 458 1.65 -26.58 49.28
C ASP A 458 1.36 -26.80 47.79
N ARG A 459 1.75 -27.97 47.29
CA ARG A 459 1.45 -28.42 45.93
C ARG A 459 -0.03 -28.29 45.57
N ALA A 460 -0.96 -28.57 46.49
CA ALA A 460 -2.38 -28.53 46.15
C ALA A 460 -2.86 -27.12 45.77
N THR A 461 -2.17 -26.09 46.27
CA THR A 461 -2.48 -24.67 46.08
C THR A 461 -1.64 -24.04 44.96
N TYR A 462 -0.33 -24.28 44.96
CA TYR A 462 0.64 -23.54 44.14
C TYR A 462 1.08 -24.27 42.86
N ASP A 463 0.79 -25.56 42.70
CA ASP A 463 1.11 -26.32 41.48
C ASP A 463 0.15 -25.98 40.32
N TRP A 464 0.70 -26.00 39.11
CA TRP A 464 -0.01 -25.85 37.85
C TRP A 464 0.35 -26.96 36.88
N ARG A 465 -0.59 -27.27 35.98
CA ARG A 465 -0.38 -28.22 34.88
C ARG A 465 -1.04 -27.62 33.64
N GLY A 466 -0.23 -27.36 32.62
CA GLY A 466 -0.68 -26.65 31.41
C GLY A 466 -0.59 -25.13 31.56
N PRO A 467 -1.44 -24.38 30.82
CA PRO A 467 -1.41 -22.93 30.80
C PRO A 467 -1.66 -22.28 32.15
N VAL A 468 -0.91 -21.21 32.43
CA VAL A 468 -1.04 -20.40 33.65
C VAL A 468 -1.71 -19.05 33.39
N ALA A 469 -1.70 -18.56 32.14
CA ALA A 469 -2.42 -17.35 31.76
C ALA A 469 -3.23 -17.54 30.48
N LEU A 470 -4.34 -16.82 30.38
CA LEU A 470 -5.05 -16.56 29.12
C LEU A 470 -4.82 -15.11 28.75
N VAL A 471 -4.30 -14.88 27.55
CA VAL A 471 -4.05 -13.55 27.02
C VAL A 471 -4.99 -13.31 25.86
N THR A 472 -5.67 -12.17 25.87
CA THR A 472 -6.57 -11.75 24.80
C THR A 472 -6.14 -10.38 24.30
N VAL A 473 -5.96 -10.24 23.00
CA VAL A 473 -5.63 -8.98 22.34
C VAL A 473 -6.84 -8.58 21.51
N GLU A 474 -7.39 -7.39 21.80
CA GLU A 474 -8.55 -6.83 21.11
C GLU A 474 -8.18 -5.44 20.57
N ARG A 475 -8.47 -5.20 19.28
CA ARG A 475 -8.33 -3.87 18.66
C ARG A 475 -9.40 -2.92 19.26
N MET A 476 -9.07 -1.67 19.54
CA MET A 476 -9.94 -0.75 20.31
C MET A 476 -10.71 0.30 19.49
N ASP A 477 -10.46 0.39 18.20
CA ASP A 477 -11.04 1.34 17.24
C ASP A 477 -12.21 0.74 16.45
#